data_AF-A0A951TGK9-F1
#
_entry.id   AF-A0A951TGK9-F1
#
_cell.length_a   1.000
_cell.length_b   1.000
_cell.length_c   1.000
_cell.angle_alpha   90.00
_cell.angle_beta   90.00
_cell.angle_gamma   90.00
#
_symmetry.space_group_name_H-M   'P 1'
#
loop_
_entity.id
_entity.type
_entity.pdbx_description
1 polymer ?
#
loop_
_entity_poly.entity_id
_entity_poly.type
_entity_poly.pdbx_seq_one_letter_code
_entity_poly.pdbx_strand_id
1 'polypeptide(L)'
;MIHTHFLVKIVFMRALITSFCLSLCLALSGCGSAPLTAKEIEPQIKADIDKAQAQGGLQPTRSISLIDSGPNRYEGFVELSDNSRVPLTVVRQDDGETIWKLSN
;
A
#
# COMPACT_ATOMS: atom_id res chain seq x y z
N MET A 1 -41.82 49.07 -1.02
CA MET A 1 -40.96 48.35 -1.98
C MET A 1 -39.72 47.90 -1.26
N ILE A 2 -39.74 46.66 -0.75
CA ILE A 2 -38.72 46.07 0.13
C ILE A 2 -38.29 44.80 -0.59
N HIS A 3 -37.05 44.68 -1.06
CA HIS A 3 -36.39 43.41 -1.38
C HIS A 3 -34.93 43.66 -1.82
N THR A 4 -34.03 43.99 -0.89
CA THR A 4 -32.58 44.08 -1.23
C THR A 4 -31.63 43.82 -0.06
N HIS A 5 -32.09 43.23 1.06
CA HIS A 5 -31.22 42.94 2.22
C HIS A 5 -31.01 41.45 2.53
N PHE A 6 -31.54 40.53 1.70
CA PHE A 6 -31.53 39.10 2.03
C PHE A 6 -30.34 38.31 1.45
N LEU A 7 -29.61 38.86 0.48
CA LEU A 7 -28.57 38.11 -0.25
C LEU A 7 -27.19 38.10 0.42
N VAL A 8 -26.88 39.04 1.33
CA VAL A 8 -25.53 39.16 1.89
C VAL A 8 -25.27 38.19 3.06
N LYS A 9 -26.31 37.74 3.76
CA LYS A 9 -26.14 36.85 4.94
C LYS A 9 -25.79 35.40 4.60
N ILE A 10 -26.15 34.90 3.42
CA ILE A 10 -25.97 33.48 3.07
C ILE A 10 -24.53 33.16 2.66
N VAL A 11 -23.76 34.15 2.19
CA VAL A 11 -22.37 33.92 1.76
C VAL A 11 -21.41 33.82 2.94
N PHE A 12 -21.64 34.57 4.02
CA PHE A 12 -20.71 34.61 5.16
C PHE A 12 -20.76 33.36 6.04
N MET A 13 -21.87 32.62 6.06
CA MET A 13 -22.02 31.41 6.87
C MET A 13 -21.39 30.16 6.25
N ARG A 14 -21.09 30.18 4.94
CA ARG A 14 -20.46 29.03 4.26
C ARG A 14 -18.93 29.03 4.35
N ALA A 15 -18.30 30.17 4.64
CA ALA A 15 -16.84 30.27 4.73
C ALA A 15 -16.26 29.72 6.05
N LEU A 16 -17.04 29.75 7.13
CA LEU A 16 -16.57 29.26 8.44
C LEU A 16 -16.66 27.73 8.59
N ILE A 17 -17.61 27.08 7.92
CA ILE A 17 -17.76 25.63 7.95
C ILE A 17 -16.69 24.95 7.08
N THR A 18 -16.32 25.55 5.94
CA THR A 18 -15.25 25.00 5.09
C THR A 18 -13.86 25.14 5.71
N SER A 19 -13.63 26.14 6.55
CA SER A 19 -12.33 26.29 7.23
C SER A 19 -12.16 25.32 8.40
N PHE A 20 -13.24 24.92 9.07
CA PHE A 20 -13.15 23.96 10.18
C PHE A 20 -13.01 22.51 9.68
N CYS A 21 -13.57 22.19 8.51
CA CYS A 21 -13.37 20.87 7.88
C CYS A 21 -11.97 20.71 7.26
N LEU A 22 -11.36 21.76 6.72
CA LEU A 22 -9.99 21.65 6.17
C LEU A 22 -8.94 21.36 7.25
N SER A 23 -9.08 21.94 8.45
CA SER A 23 -8.12 21.71 9.53
C SER A 23 -8.27 20.34 10.20
N LEU A 24 -9.47 19.74 10.20
CA LEU A 24 -9.70 18.43 10.81
C LEU A 24 -9.33 17.26 9.87
N CYS A 25 -9.37 17.46 8.55
CA CYS A 25 -8.91 16.45 7.59
C CYS A 25 -7.37 16.32 7.53
N LEU A 26 -6.61 17.36 7.89
CA LEU A 26 -5.16 17.25 8.03
C LEU A 26 -4.71 16.54 9.32
N ALA A 27 -5.59 16.38 10.31
CA ALA A 27 -5.25 15.73 11.58
C ALA A 27 -5.39 14.19 11.54
N LEU A 28 -6.06 13.63 10.52
CA LEU A 28 -6.36 12.20 10.43
C LEU A 28 -5.67 11.46 9.27
N SER A 29 -4.76 12.11 8.55
CA SER A 29 -3.90 11.44 7.55
C SER A 29 -2.65 10.81 8.19
N GLY A 30 -2.49 10.93 9.51
CA GLY A 30 -1.46 10.26 10.31
C GLY A 30 -1.80 8.83 10.68
N CYS A 31 -2.62 8.11 9.89
CA CYS A 31 -2.67 6.65 10.00
C CYS A 31 -1.38 6.11 9.36
N GLY A 32 -0.26 6.36 10.04
CA GLY A 32 1.00 5.67 9.81
C GLY A 32 0.76 4.21 10.09
N SER A 33 0.31 3.48 9.08
CA SER A 33 0.32 2.03 9.10
C SER A 33 1.75 1.65 9.42
N ALA A 34 1.98 1.02 10.57
CA ALA A 34 3.32 0.55 10.91
C ALA A 34 3.87 -0.24 9.70
N PRO A 35 5.15 -0.06 9.33
CA PRO A 35 5.70 -0.82 8.22
C PRO A 35 5.56 -2.31 8.55
N LEU A 36 4.74 -3.02 7.76
CA LEU A 36 4.59 -4.46 7.90
C LEU A 36 5.97 -5.06 7.69
N THR A 37 6.38 -5.90 8.63
CA THR A 37 7.66 -6.59 8.60
C THR A 37 7.70 -7.60 7.47
N ALA A 38 8.91 -8.01 7.07
CA ALA A 38 9.13 -9.11 6.11
C ALA A 38 8.26 -10.34 6.42
N LYS A 39 8.13 -10.71 7.70
CA LYS A 39 7.31 -11.84 8.16
C LYS A 39 5.81 -11.68 7.89
N GLU A 40 5.31 -10.45 7.90
CA GLU A 40 3.88 -10.17 7.67
C GLU A 40 3.54 -10.16 6.18
N ILE A 41 4.49 -9.79 5.32
CA ILE A 41 4.30 -9.74 3.86
C ILE A 41 4.61 -11.08 3.17
N GLU A 42 5.48 -11.90 3.74
CA GLU A 42 5.88 -13.21 3.19
C GLU A 42 4.69 -14.10 2.79
N PRO A 43 3.64 -14.30 3.64
CA PRO A 43 2.50 -15.14 3.28
C PRO A 43 1.72 -14.61 2.08
N GLN A 44 1.54 -13.29 2.00
CA GLN A 44 0.82 -12.63 0.91
C GLN A 44 1.58 -12.82 -0.41
N ILE A 45 2.89 -12.55 -0.39
CA ILE A 45 3.75 -12.70 -1.57
C ILE A 45 3.80 -14.16 -2.01
N LYS A 46 3.84 -15.12 -1.06
CA LYS A 46 3.78 -16.54 -1.38
C LYS A 46 2.50 -16.91 -2.11
N ALA A 47 1.34 -16.45 -1.63
CA ALA A 47 0.07 -16.70 -2.27
C ALA A 47 0.00 -16.09 -3.68
N ASP A 48 0.51 -14.87 -3.86
CA ASP A 48 0.52 -14.19 -5.15
C ASP A 48 1.47 -14.86 -6.15
N ILE A 49 2.65 -15.29 -5.71
CA ILE A 49 3.58 -16.06 -6.52
C ILE A 49 2.95 -17.41 -6.88
N ASP A 50 2.43 -18.18 -5.93
CA ASP A 50 1.80 -19.48 -6.20
C ASP A 50 0.65 -19.34 -7.22
N LYS A 51 -0.13 -18.26 -7.14
CA LYS A 51 -1.18 -17.92 -8.11
C LYS A 51 -0.61 -17.61 -9.50
N ALA A 52 0.45 -16.81 -9.57
CA ALA A 52 1.13 -16.51 -10.83
C ALA A 52 1.77 -17.77 -11.45
N GLN A 53 2.33 -18.66 -10.62
CA GLN A 53 2.91 -19.93 -11.04
C GLN A 53 1.87 -20.89 -11.61
N ALA A 54 0.69 -20.97 -10.99
CA ALA A 54 -0.43 -21.76 -11.51
C ALA A 54 -0.88 -21.31 -12.92
N GLN A 55 -0.63 -20.05 -13.29
CA GLN A 55 -0.90 -19.51 -14.62
C GLN A 55 0.27 -19.68 -15.60
N GLY A 56 1.51 -19.75 -15.10
CA GLY A 56 2.74 -19.77 -15.91
C GLY A 56 3.47 -21.11 -15.99
N GLY A 57 3.00 -22.16 -15.29
CA GLY A 57 3.63 -23.49 -15.32
C GLY A 57 4.95 -23.57 -14.55
N LEU A 58 5.22 -22.63 -13.65
CA LEU A 58 6.38 -22.64 -12.76
C LEU A 58 6.16 -23.61 -11.59
N GLN A 59 7.26 -24.14 -11.05
CA GLN A 59 7.21 -25.07 -9.92
C GLN A 59 6.65 -24.39 -8.67
N PRO A 60 5.92 -25.12 -7.79
CA PRO A 60 5.34 -24.53 -6.58
C PRO A 60 6.39 -23.93 -5.65
N THR A 61 6.03 -22.83 -4.97
CA THR A 61 6.89 -22.20 -3.96
C THR A 61 7.00 -23.06 -2.71
N ARG A 62 8.23 -23.43 -2.36
CA ARG A 62 8.57 -24.11 -1.10
C ARG A 62 8.69 -23.13 0.05
N SER A 63 9.48 -22.08 -0.12
CA SER A 63 9.67 -21.05 0.90
C SER A 63 10.01 -19.70 0.27
N ILE A 64 9.77 -18.64 1.05
CA ILE A 64 10.20 -17.28 0.74
C ILE A 64 11.08 -16.82 1.90
N SER A 65 12.14 -16.09 1.59
CA SER A 65 12.96 -15.44 2.59
C SER A 65 13.19 -14.01 2.16
N LEU A 66 12.76 -13.07 3.00
CA LEU A 66 12.91 -11.64 2.77
C LEU A 66 13.81 -10.99 3.82
N ILE A 67 14.63 -10.06 3.36
CA ILE A 67 15.52 -9.24 4.15
C ILE A 67 15.15 -7.79 3.88
N ASP A 68 15.05 -7.00 4.94
CA ASP A 68 14.88 -5.55 4.84
C ASP A 68 16.12 -4.95 4.16
N SER A 69 15.91 -4.30 3.01
CA SER A 69 16.96 -3.68 2.19
C SER A 69 16.84 -2.15 2.19
N GLY A 70 15.90 -1.59 2.93
CA GLY A 70 15.64 -0.16 2.99
C GLY A 70 14.15 0.18 3.15
N PRO A 71 13.82 1.47 3.20
CA PRO A 71 12.45 1.92 3.40
C PRO A 71 11.49 1.28 2.40
N ASN A 72 10.51 0.54 2.92
CA ASN A 72 9.49 -0.16 2.13
C ASN A 72 10.05 -1.12 1.06
N ARG A 73 11.29 -1.59 1.19
CA ARG A 73 11.95 -2.41 0.17
C ARG A 73 12.56 -3.66 0.80
N TYR A 74 12.17 -4.82 0.28
CA TYR A 74 12.68 -6.11 0.72
C TYR A 74 13.35 -6.84 -0.44
N GLU A 75 14.46 -7.50 -0.14
CA GLU A 75 15.18 -8.35 -1.07
C GLU A 75 15.29 -9.76 -0.52
N GLY A 76 15.36 -10.74 -1.40
CA GLY A 76 15.37 -12.11 -0.96
C GLY A 76 15.36 -13.12 -2.09
N PHE A 77 14.86 -14.29 -1.78
CA PHE A 77 14.70 -15.36 -2.75
C PHE A 77 13.44 -16.18 -2.48
N VAL A 78 12.96 -16.76 -3.55
CA VAL A 78 11.88 -17.74 -3.57
C VAL A 78 12.55 -19.07 -3.85
N GLU A 79 12.45 -20.00 -2.90
CA GLU A 79 12.87 -21.37 -3.10
C GLU A 79 11.71 -22.15 -3.69
N LEU A 80 11.93 -22.73 -4.86
CA LEU A 80 10.98 -23.57 -5.56
C LEU A 80 11.10 -25.03 -5.10
N SER A 81 10.10 -25.85 -5.43
CA SER A 81 10.04 -27.26 -5.03
C SER A 81 11.20 -28.12 -5.57
N ASP A 82 11.88 -27.68 -6.62
CA ASP A 82 13.08 -28.31 -7.20
C ASP A 82 14.40 -27.86 -6.55
N ASN A 83 14.32 -27.06 -5.47
CA ASN A 83 15.43 -26.37 -4.81
C ASN A 83 16.08 -25.24 -5.63
N SER A 84 15.49 -24.84 -6.76
CA SER A 84 15.91 -23.64 -7.47
C SER A 84 15.59 -22.42 -6.62
N ARG A 85 16.53 -21.46 -6.58
CA ARG A 85 16.36 -20.18 -5.88
C ARG A 85 16.25 -19.06 -6.89
N VAL A 86 15.11 -18.39 -6.89
CA VAL A 86 14.84 -17.26 -7.78
C VAL A 86 14.93 -15.97 -6.95
N PRO A 87 15.80 -15.02 -7.32
CA PRO A 87 15.86 -13.73 -6.64
C PRO A 87 14.51 -13.01 -6.67
N LEU A 88 14.11 -12.47 -5.52
CA LEU A 88 12.86 -11.77 -5.32
C LEU A 88 13.16 -10.36 -4.80
N THR A 89 12.56 -9.36 -5.45
CA THR A 89 12.52 -7.99 -4.95
C THR A 89 11.08 -7.63 -4.65
N VAL A 90 10.84 -7.01 -3.50
CA VAL A 90 9.53 -6.55 -3.06
C VAL A 90 9.63 -5.07 -2.72
N VAL A 91 8.69 -4.29 -3.21
CA VAL A 91 8.54 -2.87 -2.93
C VAL A 91 7.12 -2.65 -2.44
N ARG A 92 6.98 -1.98 -1.30
CA ARG A 92 5.70 -1.53 -0.80
C ARG A 92 5.49 -0.07 -1.15
N GLN A 93 4.34 0.24 -1.71
CA GLN A 93 3.94 1.61 -2.02
C GLN A 93 3.25 2.25 -0.82
N ASP A 94 3.20 3.58 -0.81
CA ASP A 94 2.64 4.37 0.30
C ASP A 94 1.12 4.19 0.45
N ASP A 95 0.44 3.71 -0.59
CA ASP A 95 -0.98 3.32 -0.58
C ASP A 95 -1.22 1.91 0.01
N GLY A 96 -0.16 1.20 0.39
CA GLY A 96 -0.19 -0.15 0.93
C GLY A 96 -0.07 -1.26 -0.12
N GLU A 97 -0.02 -0.94 -1.41
CA GLU A 97 0.19 -1.92 -2.48
C GLU A 97 1.56 -2.60 -2.34
N THR A 98 1.61 -3.91 -2.54
CA THR A 98 2.85 -4.70 -2.49
C THR A 98 3.19 -5.17 -3.89
N ILE A 99 4.23 -4.58 -4.47
CA ILE A 99 4.74 -4.93 -5.79
C ILE A 99 5.93 -5.87 -5.59
N TRP A 100 5.93 -7.00 -6.29
CA TRP A 100 7.04 -7.93 -6.26
C TRP A 100 7.49 -8.31 -7.67
N LYS A 101 8.78 -8.65 -7.79
CA LYS A 101 9.40 -9.08 -9.04
C LYS A 101 10.35 -10.24 -8.79
N LEU A 102 10.19 -11.29 -9.58
CA LEU A 102 11.17 -12.35 -9.73
C LEU A 102 12.19 -11.95 -10.78
N SER A 103 13.48 -12.08 -10.48
CA SER A 103 14.55 -11.88 -11.46
C SER A 103 14.98 -13.25 -11.99
N ASN A 104 15.00 -13.41 -13.31
CA ASN A 104 15.45 -14.60 -14.02
C ASN A 104 16.82 -14.34 -14.65
#